data_AF-A0A7Y3GQP2-F1
#
_entry.id   AF-A0A7Y3GQP2-F1
#
_cell.length_a   1.000
_cell.length_b   1.000
_cell.length_c   1.000
_cell.angle_alpha   90.00
_cell.angle_beta   90.00
_cell.angle_gamma   90.00
#
_symmetry.space_group_name_H-M   'P 1'
#
loop_
_entity.id
_entity.type
_entity.pdbx_description
1 polymer ?
#
loop_
_entity_poly.entity_id
_entity_poly.type
_entity_poly.pdbx_seq_one_letter_code
_entity_poly.pdbx_strand_id
1 'polypeptide(L)'
;YIDDPEDGEPVYRVTNRGGKGVKTISITEKTGNLVAIKSVTDDDDLMIINKSGIAIRMEVKDLRTMGRATQGVKLINLKGNDSIAAVAKVMKDDDEDVNDDDQSTDNESNNDVGTTLDTNENDNNN
;
A
#
# COMPACT_ATOMS: atom_id res chain seq x y z
N TYR A 1 -10.42 14.69 12.71
CA TYR A 1 -9.85 15.98 13.19
C TYR A 1 -10.44 17.13 12.40
N ILE A 2 -11.48 17.77 12.94
CA ILE A 2 -12.00 19.05 12.44
C ILE A 2 -11.29 20.21 13.15
N ASP A 3 -10.93 19.98 14.41
CA ASP A 3 -10.22 20.90 15.30
C ASP A 3 -8.79 20.41 15.57
N ASP A 4 -7.87 21.34 15.81
CA ASP A 4 -6.47 21.07 16.11
C ASP A 4 -6.34 20.47 17.52
N PRO A 5 -5.63 19.35 17.70
CA PRO A 5 -5.49 18.72 19.01
C PRO A 5 -4.67 19.53 20.03
N GLU A 6 -3.87 20.51 19.60
CA GLU A 6 -3.04 21.33 20.51
C GLU A 6 -3.81 22.51 21.10
N ASP A 7 -4.61 23.22 20.30
CA ASP A 7 -5.31 24.44 20.73
C ASP A 7 -6.85 24.38 20.67
N GLY A 8 -7.42 23.33 20.05
CA GLY A 8 -8.86 23.13 19.94
C GLY A 8 -9.54 24.03 18.90
N GLU A 9 -8.78 24.80 18.11
CA GLU A 9 -9.33 25.66 17.06
C GLU A 9 -9.59 24.88 15.77
N PRO A 10 -10.59 25.27 14.96
CA PRO A 10 -10.92 24.56 13.74
C PRO A 10 -9.79 24.65 12.72
N VAL A 11 -9.23 23.49 12.35
CA VAL A 11 -8.14 23.37 11.37
C VAL A 11 -8.57 23.94 10.02
N TYR A 12 -9.87 23.84 9.69
CA TYR A 12 -10.49 24.47 8.52
C TYR A 12 -11.40 25.63 8.93
N ARG A 13 -10.94 26.86 8.72
CA ARG A 13 -11.77 28.05 8.90
C ARG A 13 -13.02 28.02 8.01
N VAL A 14 -14.17 28.35 8.59
CA VAL A 14 -15.44 28.51 7.87
C VAL A 14 -15.33 29.64 6.83
N THR A 15 -15.77 29.36 5.60
CA THR A 15 -15.82 30.33 4.49
C THR A 15 -17.20 30.35 3.83
N ASN A 16 -17.59 31.51 3.31
CA ASN A 16 -18.83 31.65 2.53
C ASN A 16 -18.79 30.82 1.24
N ARG A 17 -19.97 30.37 0.80
CA ARG A 17 -20.13 29.64 -0.47
C ARG A 17 -19.73 30.54 -1.65
N GLY A 18 -19.12 29.95 -2.68
CA GLY A 18 -18.66 30.66 -3.88
C GLY A 18 -17.32 31.39 -3.74
N GLY A 19 -16.65 31.31 -2.58
CA GLY A 19 -15.30 31.82 -2.39
C GLY A 19 -14.21 30.92 -3.01
N LYS A 20 -12.96 31.39 -2.99
CA LYS A 20 -11.79 30.64 -3.49
C LYS A 20 -11.37 29.44 -2.61
N GLY A 21 -12.02 29.24 -1.47
CA GLY A 21 -11.69 28.18 -0.52
C GLY A 21 -10.42 28.47 0.30
N VAL A 22 -9.90 27.43 0.92
CA VAL A 22 -8.71 27.46 1.79
C VAL A 22 -7.74 26.33 1.39
N LYS A 23 -6.43 26.57 1.45
CA LYS A 23 -5.40 25.62 0.98
C LYS A 23 -5.42 24.33 1.79
N THR A 24 -5.51 23.17 1.13
CA THR A 24 -5.60 21.84 1.80
C THR A 24 -4.25 21.11 1.86
N ILE A 25 -3.45 21.21 0.80
CA ILE A 25 -2.15 20.56 0.65
C ILE A 25 -1.24 21.43 -0.23
N SER A 26 0.07 21.33 -0.04
CA SER A 26 1.07 21.95 -0.92
C SER A 26 1.40 21.02 -2.09
N ILE A 27 0.83 21.31 -3.26
CA ILE A 27 1.11 20.58 -4.51
C ILE A 27 2.44 21.08 -5.11
N THR A 28 3.30 20.14 -5.48
CA THR A 28 4.56 20.37 -6.20
C THR A 28 4.67 19.38 -7.37
N GLU A 29 5.64 19.58 -8.26
CA GLU A 29 5.92 18.63 -9.35
C GLU A 29 6.21 17.21 -8.83
N LYS A 30 6.83 17.09 -7.64
CA LYS A 30 7.12 15.80 -7.00
C LYS A 30 5.87 15.07 -6.50
N THR A 31 4.88 15.80 -5.96
CA THR A 31 3.66 15.20 -5.41
C THR A 31 2.65 14.87 -6.50
N GLY A 32 2.68 15.61 -7.61
CA GLY A 32 1.67 15.53 -8.64
C GLY A 32 0.32 16.11 -8.20
N ASN A 33 -0.69 15.90 -9.04
CA ASN A 33 -2.03 16.45 -8.82
C ASN A 33 -2.80 15.69 -7.73
N LEU A 34 -3.68 16.40 -7.03
CA LEU A 34 -4.61 15.81 -6.08
C LEU A 34 -5.66 14.96 -6.82
N VAL A 35 -5.72 13.67 -6.52
CA VAL A 35 -6.66 12.73 -7.15
C VAL A 35 -7.96 12.59 -6.36
N ALA A 36 -7.87 12.51 -5.03
CA ALA A 36 -9.02 12.31 -4.16
C ALA A 36 -8.80 12.91 -2.76
N ILE A 37 -9.89 13.27 -2.11
CA ILE A 37 -9.97 13.57 -0.68
C ILE A 37 -11.08 12.71 -0.10
N LYS A 38 -10.80 12.02 1.00
CA LYS A 38 -11.75 11.18 1.74
C LYS A 38 -11.68 11.53 3.22
N SER A 39 -12.84 11.57 3.87
CA SER A 39 -12.90 11.60 5.33
C SER A 39 -12.73 10.18 5.84
N VAL A 40 -11.83 10.00 6.81
CA VAL A 40 -11.48 8.71 7.40
C VAL A 40 -11.42 8.84 8.92
N THR A 41 -11.53 7.71 9.60
CA THR A 41 -11.32 7.51 11.04
C THR A 41 -10.18 6.51 11.23
N ASP A 42 -9.64 6.40 12.44
CA ASP A 42 -8.49 5.51 12.72
C ASP A 42 -8.86 4.02 12.59
N ASP A 43 -10.16 3.71 12.66
CA ASP A 43 -10.73 2.37 12.45
C ASP A 43 -10.96 2.02 10.97
N ASP A 44 -10.73 2.96 10.06
CA ASP A 44 -10.85 2.70 8.63
C ASP A 44 -9.53 2.12 8.07
N ASP A 45 -9.67 1.38 6.97
CA ASP A 45 -8.56 1.02 6.09
C ASP A 45 -8.61 1.80 4.78
N LEU A 46 -7.44 2.04 4.22
CA LEU A 46 -7.27 2.66 2.91
C LEU A 46 -6.85 1.59 1.90
N MET A 47 -7.63 1.46 0.82
CA MET A 47 -7.31 0.60 -0.31
C MET A 47 -6.90 1.43 -1.51
N ILE A 48 -5.69 1.21 -2.00
CA ILE A 48 -5.11 1.90 -3.15
C ILE A 48 -4.92 0.89 -4.27
N ILE A 49 -5.42 1.21 -5.46
CA ILE A 49 -5.30 0.36 -6.65
C ILE A 49 -4.52 1.14 -7.70
N ASN A 50 -3.44 0.55 -8.21
CA ASN A 50 -2.68 1.11 -9.31
C ASN A 50 -3.26 0.68 -10.68
N LYS A 51 -2.80 1.28 -11.77
CA LYS A 51 -3.23 0.88 -13.12
C LYS A 51 -2.71 -0.50 -13.53
N SER A 52 -1.66 -0.98 -12.87
CA SER A 52 -1.07 -2.30 -13.11
C SER A 52 -1.86 -3.45 -12.47
N GLY A 53 -2.89 -3.16 -11.67
CA GLY A 53 -3.74 -4.16 -10.99
C GLY A 53 -3.29 -4.58 -9.58
N ILE A 54 -2.21 -4.02 -9.05
CA ILE A 54 -1.78 -4.20 -7.66
C ILE A 54 -2.69 -3.38 -6.74
N ALA A 55 -3.32 -4.09 -5.80
CA ALA A 55 -4.07 -3.49 -4.71
C ALA A 55 -3.23 -3.51 -3.42
N ILE A 56 -3.24 -2.40 -2.69
CA ILE A 56 -2.53 -2.23 -1.42
C ILE A 56 -3.56 -1.77 -0.39
N ARG A 57 -3.71 -2.55 0.69
CA ARG A 57 -4.52 -2.20 1.86
C ARG A 57 -3.59 -1.75 3.00
N MET A 58 -3.95 -0.67 3.68
CA MET A 58 -3.20 -0.14 4.82
C MET A 58 -4.14 0.45 5.86
N GLU A 59 -3.80 0.26 7.13
CA GLU A 59 -4.58 0.80 8.24
C GLU A 59 -4.39 2.33 8.32
N VAL A 60 -5.49 3.08 8.49
CA VAL A 60 -5.41 4.54 8.55
C VAL A 60 -4.67 5.00 9.81
N LYS A 61 -4.78 4.27 10.93
CA LYS A 61 -4.08 4.57 12.18
C LYS A 61 -2.55 4.65 12.04
N ASP A 62 -1.98 3.93 11.08
CA ASP A 62 -0.53 3.91 10.83
C ASP A 62 -0.07 5.12 10.00
N LEU A 63 -1.01 5.87 9.42
CA LEU A 63 -0.73 7.05 8.63
C LEU A 63 -0.40 8.24 9.53
N ARG A 64 0.75 8.85 9.28
CA ARG A 64 1.18 10.03 10.02
C ARG A 64 0.22 11.20 9.80
N THR A 65 -0.34 11.73 10.88
CA THR A 65 -1.09 12.98 10.88
C THR A 65 -0.17 14.17 10.63
N MET A 66 -0.58 15.06 9.73
CA MET A 66 0.20 16.23 9.31
C MET A 66 -0.71 17.43 9.10
N GLY A 67 -0.17 18.63 9.33
CA GLY A 67 -0.88 19.88 9.05
C GLY A 67 -1.12 20.11 7.54
N ARG A 68 -2.08 20.99 7.24
CA ARG A 68 -2.57 21.29 5.87
C ARG A 68 -1.53 21.96 4.95
N ALA A 69 -0.62 22.76 5.50
CA ALA A 69 0.36 23.49 4.70
C ALA A 69 1.56 22.63 4.24
N THR A 70 1.50 21.30 4.42
CA THR A 70 2.58 20.37 4.10
C THR A 70 2.41 19.71 2.73
N GLN A 71 3.43 18.98 2.27
CA GLN A 71 3.37 18.14 1.06
C GLN A 71 2.75 16.75 1.34
N GLY A 72 2.52 16.40 2.60
CA GLY A 72 2.14 15.05 3.02
C GLY A 72 3.33 14.08 3.08
N VAL A 73 2.99 12.79 3.22
CA VAL A 73 3.95 11.68 3.27
C VAL A 73 3.71 10.73 2.10
N LYS A 74 4.76 10.01 1.70
CA LYS A 74 4.67 9.01 0.64
C LYS A 74 4.20 7.68 1.23
N LEU A 75 3.04 7.20 0.79
CA LEU A 75 2.45 5.94 1.25
C LEU A 75 3.01 4.72 0.52
N ILE A 76 3.10 4.81 -0.82
CA ILE A 76 3.53 3.70 -1.66
C ILE A 76 4.62 4.13 -2.65
N ASN A 77 5.51 3.21 -3.01
CA ASN A 77 6.48 3.41 -4.07
C ASN A 77 5.97 2.84 -5.39
N LEU A 78 5.59 3.71 -6.31
CA LEU A 78 5.24 3.29 -7.68
C LEU A 78 6.53 2.97 -8.44
N LYS A 79 6.57 1.82 -9.12
CA LYS A 79 7.70 1.40 -9.96
C LYS A 79 7.44 1.80 -11.42
N GLY A 80 8.47 2.30 -12.09
CA GLY A 80 8.39 2.65 -13.51
C GLY A 80 7.34 3.72 -13.82
N ASN A 81 6.47 3.44 -14.81
CA ASN A 81 5.42 4.35 -15.29
C ASN A 81 4.03 4.07 -14.69
N ASP A 82 3.99 3.41 -13.54
CA ASP A 82 2.74 3.07 -12.88
C ASP A 82 2.09 4.30 -12.21
N SER A 83 0.76 4.30 -12.11
CA SER A 83 0.00 5.42 -11.55
C SER A 83 -1.22 4.94 -10.79
N ILE A 84 -1.73 5.79 -9.90
CA ILE A 84 -2.92 5.48 -9.10
C ILE A 84 -4.15 5.45 -10.01
N ALA A 85 -4.90 4.36 -9.97
CA ALA A 85 -6.18 4.22 -10.65
C ALA A 85 -7.35 4.60 -9.73
N ALA A 86 -7.32 4.13 -8.49
CA ALA A 86 -8.39 4.36 -7.53
C ALA A 86 -7.89 4.36 -6.07
N VAL A 87 -8.63 5.07 -5.23
CA VAL A 87 -8.47 5.08 -3.77
C VAL A 87 -9.84 4.89 -3.13
N ALA A 88 -9.97 3.90 -2.27
CA ALA A 88 -11.20 3.55 -1.57
C ALA A 88 -10.96 3.49 -0.05
N LYS A 89 -11.98 3.90 0.71
CA LYS A 89 -12.05 3.71 2.15
C LYS A 89 -12.79 2.40 2.42
N VAL A 90 -12.22 1.54 3.24
CA VAL A 90 -12.78 0.26 3.65
C VAL A 90 -13.06 0.34 5.13
N MET A 91 -14.29 0.05 5.54
CA MET A 91 -14.62 -0.06 6.96
C MET A 91 -14.09 -1.41 7.45
N LYS A 92 -13.48 -1.44 8.63
CA LYS A 92 -13.15 -2.71 9.27
C LYS A 92 -14.45 -3.34 9.77
N ASP A 93 -14.68 -4.58 9.36
CA ASP A 93 -15.69 -5.43 9.97
C ASP A 93 -14.99 -6.19 11.12
N ASP A 94 -15.63 -6.30 12.29
CA ASP A 94 -15.08 -6.94 13.50
C ASP A 94 -14.89 -8.48 13.36
N ASP A 95 -15.08 -9.03 12.16
CA ASP A 95 -14.96 -10.46 11.85
C ASP A 95 -13.64 -10.74 11.10
N GLU A 96 -12.49 -10.61 11.78
CA GLU A 96 -11.20 -11.05 11.25
C GLU A 96 -10.96 -12.54 11.55
N ASP A 97 -10.85 -13.36 10.49
CA ASP A 97 -9.94 -14.51 10.43
C ASP A 97 -9.83 -15.02 8.98
N VAL A 98 -8.93 -14.43 8.19
CA VAL A 98 -8.33 -15.15 7.06
C VAL A 98 -6.83 -14.83 7.03
N ASN A 99 -6.06 -15.73 7.63
CA ASN A 99 -4.61 -15.77 7.51
C ASN A 99 -4.24 -16.11 6.06
N ASP A 100 -3.70 -15.15 5.32
CA ASP A 100 -3.13 -15.38 3.99
C ASP A 100 -1.60 -15.36 4.11
N ASP A 101 -1.06 -16.42 4.74
CA ASP A 101 0.36 -16.75 4.70
C ASP A 101 0.69 -17.41 3.34
N ASP A 102 0.81 -16.60 2.28
CA ASP A 102 1.46 -17.04 1.04
C ASP A 102 2.98 -16.80 1.16
N GLN A 103 3.64 -17.67 1.94
CA GLN A 103 5.09 -17.82 1.89
C GLN A 103 5.45 -18.60 0.63
N SER A 104 5.96 -17.86 -0.35
CA SER A 104 6.69 -18.36 -1.51
C SER A 104 7.67 -19.49 -1.13
N THR A 105 7.40 -20.72 -1.56
CA THR A 105 8.42 -21.79 -1.57
C THR A 105 9.41 -21.51 -2.68
N ASP A 106 10.64 -21.24 -2.29
CA ASP A 106 11.79 -20.96 -3.14
C ASP A 106 12.07 -22.06 -4.16
N ASN A 107 12.49 -21.59 -5.35
CA ASN A 107 13.16 -22.34 -6.40
C ASN A 107 14.42 -23.05 -5.88
N GLU A 108 14.52 -24.36 -6.11
CA GLU A 108 15.81 -24.99 -6.37
C GLU A 108 15.77 -25.75 -7.71
N SER A 109 16.28 -25.08 -8.74
CA SER A 109 16.86 -25.76 -9.90
C SER A 109 18.34 -26.00 -9.59
N ASN A 110 18.73 -27.26 -9.43
CA ASN A 110 20.13 -27.67 -9.62
C ASN A 110 20.14 -28.91 -10.53
N ASN A 111 20.25 -28.65 -11.83
CA ASN A 111 20.79 -29.63 -12.76
C ASN A 111 22.31 -29.49 -12.72
N ASP A 112 23.01 -30.51 -12.23
CA ASP A 112 24.36 -30.81 -12.69
C ASP A 112 24.57 -32.32 -12.82
N VAL A 113 25.20 -32.67 -13.94
CA VAL A 113 25.25 -33.98 -14.58
C VAL A 113 26.53 -34.70 -14.18
N GLY A 114 26.43 -35.97 -13.78
CA GLY A 114 27.60 -36.82 -13.52
C GLY A 114 27.36 -38.27 -13.91
N THR A 115 27.62 -38.59 -15.18
CA THR A 115 27.66 -39.95 -15.74
C THR A 115 28.84 -40.73 -15.16
N THR A 116 28.59 -41.83 -14.46
CA THR A 116 29.54 -42.96 -14.38
C THR A 116 28.79 -44.25 -14.62
N LEU A 117 29.06 -44.85 -15.78
CA LEU A 117 28.81 -46.26 -16.07
C LEU A 117 29.77 -47.06 -15.20
N ASP A 118 29.26 -48.01 -14.42
CA ASP A 118 30.05 -49.17 -14.04
C ASP A 118 29.20 -50.43 -14.21
N THR A 119 29.60 -51.18 -15.23
CA THR A 119 29.22 -52.54 -15.56
C THR A 119 29.70 -53.46 -14.44
N ASN A 120 28.83 -54.29 -13.89
CA ASN A 120 29.25 -55.49 -13.17
C ASN A 120 28.42 -56.67 -13.66
N GLU A 121 28.96 -57.31 -14.70
CA GLU A 121 28.84 -58.75 -14.89
C GLU A 121 29.42 -59.42 -13.64
N ASN A 122 28.67 -60.33 -13.02
CA ASN A 122 29.32 -61.41 -12.29
C ASN A 122 28.46 -62.67 -12.35
N ASP A 123 28.93 -63.58 -13.20
CA ASP A 123 28.64 -65.01 -13.17
C ASP A 123 28.98 -65.59 -11.78
N ASN A 124 28.08 -66.37 -11.18
CA ASN A 124 28.37 -67.77 -10.81
C ASN A 124 27.26 -68.42 -9.97
N ASN A 125 26.82 -69.57 -10.47
CA ASN A 125 26.58 -70.85 -9.78
C ASN A 125 26.21 -70.85 -8.29
N ASN A 126 24.94 -71.22 -8.00
CA ASN A 126 24.60 -72.55 -7.45
C ASN A 126 23.07 -72.74 -7.46
#